data_AF-A0AA90Z9M7-F1
#
_entry.id   AF-A0AA90Z9M7-F1
#
_cell.length_a   1.000
_cell.length_b   1.000
_cell.length_c   1.000
_cell.angle_alpha   90.00
_cell.angle_beta   90.00
_cell.angle_gamma   90.00
#
_symmetry.space_group_name_H-M   'P 1'
#
loop_
_entity.id
_entity.type
_entity.pdbx_description
1 polymer ?
#
loop_
_entity_poly.entity_id
_entity_poly.type
_entity_poly.pdbx_seq_one_letter_code
_entity_poly.pdbx_strand_id
1 'polypeptide(L)'
;MAIEKEIMDSKDFVRTESFSLRLRPTGARKVTEEFNSVMNGKVEYRKKNSSWGSVLLFKSRELSHQLVGKRKTVEFSKPVYVGERDDTDFMRKKIIDMPYTEWKKMGFSKGTLHYIKQSTKSDKPFTLNKHVKERMKLLI
;
A
#
# COMPACT_ATOMS: atom_id res chain seq x y z
N MET A 1 0.09 -1.37 4.45
CA MET A 1 -0.75 -0.42 5.22
C MET A 1 -1.14 -1.02 6.57
N ALA A 2 -1.50 -0.21 7.59
CA ALA A 2 -1.78 -0.68 8.96
C ALA A 2 -2.79 -1.84 9.07
N ILE A 3 -3.80 -1.88 8.20
CA ILE A 3 -4.77 -2.99 8.12
C ILE A 3 -4.10 -4.27 7.61
N GLU A 4 -3.29 -4.18 6.55
CA GLU A 4 -2.57 -5.31 5.95
C GLU A 4 -1.47 -5.86 6.87
N LYS A 5 -0.94 -5.01 7.76
CA LYS A 5 0.06 -5.38 8.76
C LYS A 5 -0.55 -5.89 10.07
N GLU A 6 -1.88 -6.01 10.16
CA GLU A 6 -2.61 -6.42 11.38
C GLU A 6 -2.23 -5.58 12.62
N ILE A 7 -1.86 -4.30 12.42
CA ILE A 7 -1.43 -3.40 13.51
C ILE A 7 -2.64 -2.93 14.33
N MET A 8 -3.82 -2.89 13.71
CA MET A 8 -5.08 -2.46 14.32
C MET A 8 -5.83 -3.67 14.89
N ASP A 9 -6.34 -3.53 16.11
CA ASP A 9 -7.12 -4.56 16.80
C ASP A 9 -8.53 -4.05 17.19
N SER A 10 -9.41 -4.93 17.65
CA SER A 10 -10.77 -4.53 18.05
C SER A 10 -10.81 -3.62 19.29
N LYS A 11 -9.75 -3.65 20.13
CA LYS A 11 -9.64 -2.80 21.31
C LYS A 11 -9.32 -1.36 20.95
N ASP A 12 -8.79 -1.11 19.75
CA ASP A 12 -8.56 0.23 19.20
C ASP A 12 -9.84 0.97 18.82
N PHE A 13 -11.00 0.33 18.90
CA PHE A 13 -12.28 0.89 18.52
C PHE A 13 -13.26 0.92 19.70
N VAL A 14 -14.24 1.82 19.59
CA VAL A 14 -15.41 1.87 20.47
C VAL A 14 -16.66 1.96 19.62
N ARG A 15 -17.67 1.17 19.97
CA ARG A 15 -19.00 1.24 19.36
C ARG A 15 -19.81 2.29 20.12
N THR A 16 -20.39 3.23 19.40
CA THR A 16 -21.30 4.22 19.99
C THR A 16 -22.69 3.63 20.17
N GLU A 17 -23.54 4.31 20.95
CA GLU A 17 -24.95 3.96 21.11
C GLU A 17 -25.72 3.99 19.78
N SER A 18 -25.34 4.91 18.87
CA SER A 18 -25.82 4.93 17.49
C SER A 18 -25.23 3.84 16.59
N PHE A 19 -24.56 2.85 17.17
CA PHE A 19 -23.88 1.74 16.49
C PHE A 19 -22.75 2.12 15.53
N SER A 20 -22.29 3.37 15.52
CA SER A 20 -21.12 3.80 14.76
C SER A 20 -19.81 3.32 15.40
N LEU A 21 -18.75 3.14 14.61
CA LEU A 21 -17.41 2.85 15.10
C LEU A 21 -16.61 4.14 15.20
N ARG A 22 -15.96 4.36 16.36
CA ARG A 22 -15.00 5.44 16.56
C ARG A 22 -13.66 4.87 16.99
N LEU A 23 -12.58 5.56 16.61
CA LEU A 23 -11.23 5.24 17.09
C LEU A 23 -11.11 5.61 18.57
N ARG A 24 -10.54 4.70 19.36
CA ARG A 24 -9.99 5.03 20.68
C ARG A 24 -8.66 5.78 20.51
N PRO A 25 -8.12 6.38 21.58
CA PRO A 25 -6.81 7.02 21.53
C PRO A 25 -5.69 6.11 20.99
N THR A 26 -5.72 4.80 21.31
CA THR A 26 -4.74 3.83 20.80
C THR A 26 -4.82 3.66 19.28
N GLY A 27 -6.04 3.50 18.74
CA GLY A 27 -6.27 3.43 17.30
C GLY A 27 -5.92 4.71 16.56
N ALA A 28 -6.31 5.86 17.13
CA ALA A 28 -5.98 7.18 16.56
C ALA A 28 -4.46 7.39 16.49
N ARG A 29 -3.72 6.96 17.51
CA ARG A 29 -2.25 7.02 17.53
C ARG A 29 -1.64 6.16 16.43
N LYS A 30 -2.04 4.89 16.30
CA LYS A 30 -1.56 3.96 15.26
C LYS A 30 -1.80 4.53 13.85
N VAL A 31 -2.99 5.07 13.60
CA VAL A 31 -3.34 5.72 12.32
C VAL A 31 -2.47 6.95 12.06
N THR A 32 -2.25 7.78 13.09
CA THR A 32 -1.43 8.99 12.97
C THR A 32 0.03 8.67 12.68
N GLU A 33 0.58 7.62 13.30
CA GLU A 33 1.94 7.15 13.06
C GLU A 33 2.13 6.65 11.62
N GLU A 34 1.20 5.84 11.10
CA GLU A 34 1.23 5.39 9.69
C GLU A 34 1.08 6.57 8.72
N PHE A 35 0.16 7.51 8.99
CA PHE A 35 -0.02 8.71 8.18
C PHE A 35 1.26 9.54 8.14
N ASN A 36 1.91 9.76 9.29
CA ASN A 36 3.18 10.48 9.36
C ASN A 36 4.28 9.77 8.60
N SER A 37 4.35 8.44 8.67
CA SER A 37 5.30 7.64 7.89
C SER A 37 5.12 7.88 6.39
N VAL A 38 3.88 7.78 5.89
CA VAL A 38 3.56 8.03 4.46
C VAL A 38 3.89 9.47 4.07
N MET A 39 3.49 10.45 4.87
CA MET A 39 3.70 11.87 4.56
C MET A 39 5.17 12.29 4.57
N ASN A 40 6.00 11.64 5.39
CA ASN A 40 7.45 11.84 5.42
C ASN A 40 8.19 11.02 4.36
N GLY A 41 7.52 10.02 3.77
CA GLY A 41 8.02 9.24 2.64
C GLY A 41 8.51 10.13 1.50
N LYS A 42 9.61 9.72 0.89
CA LYS A 42 10.32 10.50 -0.13
C LYS A 42 9.84 10.16 -1.53
N VAL A 43 9.70 11.19 -2.36
CA VAL A 43 9.33 11.07 -3.76
C VAL A 43 10.09 12.13 -4.57
N GLU A 44 10.52 11.75 -5.76
CA GLU A 44 11.13 12.71 -6.67
C GLU A 44 10.05 13.67 -7.21
N TYR A 45 10.25 14.95 -6.97
CA TYR A 45 9.42 16.00 -7.51
C TYR A 45 10.29 17.17 -7.98
N ARG A 46 10.13 17.60 -9.23
CA ARG A 46 10.94 18.67 -9.85
C ARG A 46 12.46 18.40 -9.73
N LYS A 47 12.89 17.16 -9.98
CA LYS A 47 14.29 16.70 -9.86
C LYS A 47 14.89 16.82 -8.44
N LYS A 48 14.03 16.95 -7.43
CA LYS A 48 14.43 17.01 -6.02
C LYS A 48 13.71 15.93 -5.24
N ASN A 49 14.42 15.28 -4.33
CA ASN A 49 13.82 14.30 -3.45
C ASN A 49 13.11 15.00 -2.29
N SER A 50 11.77 14.98 -2.31
CA SER A 50 10.92 15.75 -1.38
C SER A 50 10.00 14.80 -0.61
N SER A 51 9.54 15.20 0.58
CA SER A 51 8.50 14.43 1.27
C SER A 51 7.14 14.62 0.61
N TRP A 52 6.23 13.65 0.73
CA TRP A 52 4.83 13.80 0.29
C TRP A 52 4.15 15.03 0.90
N GLY A 53 4.42 15.35 2.18
CA GLY A 53 3.95 16.59 2.80
C GLY A 53 4.45 17.86 2.11
N SER A 54 5.72 17.86 1.67
CA SER A 54 6.27 18.99 0.90
C SER A 54 5.63 19.09 -0.48
N VAL A 55 5.42 17.96 -1.15
CA VAL A 55 4.75 17.90 -2.46
C VAL A 55 3.32 18.45 -2.37
N LEU A 56 2.56 18.09 -1.33
CA LEU A 56 1.22 18.62 -1.10
C LEU A 56 1.24 20.15 -0.99
N LEU A 57 2.17 20.71 -0.20
CA LEU A 57 2.35 22.16 -0.10
C LEU A 57 2.69 22.80 -1.46
N PHE A 58 3.56 22.18 -2.24
CA PHE A 58 3.91 22.68 -3.58
C PHE A 58 2.70 22.66 -4.52
N LYS A 59 1.90 21.60 -4.51
CA LYS A 59 0.67 21.51 -5.32
C LYS A 59 -0.38 22.53 -4.92
N SER A 60 -0.56 22.79 -3.63
CA SER A 60 -1.46 23.85 -3.15
C SER A 60 -1.00 25.23 -3.62
N ARG A 61 0.31 25.51 -3.60
CA ARG A 61 0.87 26.77 -4.15
C ARG A 61 0.69 26.87 -5.66
N GLU A 62 0.90 25.77 -6.38
CA GLU A 62 0.69 25.70 -7.82
C GLU A 62 -0.76 26.00 -8.20
N LEU A 63 -1.72 25.45 -7.47
CA LEU A 63 -3.14 25.74 -7.62
C LEU A 63 -3.43 27.22 -7.35
N SER A 64 -2.93 27.77 -6.25
CA SER A 64 -3.08 29.20 -5.94
C SER A 64 -2.55 30.08 -7.08
N HIS A 65 -1.37 29.77 -7.63
CA HIS A 65 -0.80 30.50 -8.77
C HIS A 65 -1.64 30.38 -10.04
N GLN A 66 -2.29 29.24 -10.28
CA GLN A 66 -3.20 29.08 -11.40
C GLN A 66 -4.45 29.96 -11.24
N LEU A 67 -5.03 29.97 -10.03
CA LEU A 67 -6.23 30.77 -9.74
C LEU A 67 -5.99 32.28 -9.90
N VAL A 68 -4.80 32.77 -9.56
CA VAL A 68 -4.44 34.20 -9.73
C VAL A 68 -3.80 34.52 -11.09
N GLY A 69 -3.87 33.59 -12.06
CA GLY A 69 -3.37 33.82 -13.43
C GLY A 69 -1.83 33.83 -13.58
N LYS A 70 -1.07 33.60 -12.50
CA LYS A 70 0.40 33.47 -12.53
C LYS A 70 0.88 32.18 -13.21
N ARG A 71 -0.01 31.19 -13.38
CA ARG A 71 0.26 29.93 -14.06
C ARG A 71 -0.93 29.51 -14.92
N LYS A 72 -0.67 28.94 -16.09
CA LYS A 72 -1.73 28.48 -17.01
C LYS A 72 -2.38 27.16 -16.57
N THR A 73 -1.59 26.22 -16.04
CA THR A 73 -2.03 24.84 -15.76
C THR A 73 -1.47 24.30 -14.44
N VAL A 74 -2.15 23.32 -13.87
CA VAL A 74 -1.67 22.52 -12.73
C VAL A 74 -1.88 21.05 -13.05
N GLU A 75 -0.84 20.25 -12.83
CA GLU A 75 -0.87 18.79 -13.03
C GLU A 75 -0.85 18.12 -11.66
N PHE A 76 -1.94 17.49 -11.23
CA PHE A 76 -2.00 16.77 -9.95
C PHE A 76 -1.64 15.28 -10.07
N SER A 77 -1.63 14.74 -11.29
CA SER A 77 -1.30 13.33 -11.56
C SER A 77 0.18 12.98 -11.30
N LYS A 78 1.07 13.98 -11.19
CA LYS A 78 2.48 13.79 -10.86
C LYS A 78 2.84 14.51 -9.55
N PRO A 79 3.71 13.95 -8.71
CA PRO A 79 4.37 12.65 -8.87
C PRO A 79 3.41 11.49 -8.59
N VAL A 80 3.64 10.34 -9.22
CA VAL A 80 2.82 9.14 -9.02
C VAL A 80 3.22 8.48 -7.72
N TYR A 81 2.24 8.11 -6.89
CA TYR A 81 2.50 7.28 -5.72
C TYR A 81 2.85 5.86 -6.18
N VAL A 82 4.11 5.47 -5.99
CA VAL A 82 4.57 4.09 -6.13
C VAL A 82 4.77 3.57 -4.72
N GLY A 83 3.87 2.71 -4.26
CA GLY A 83 4.00 2.07 -2.95
C GLY A 83 5.24 1.18 -2.89
N GLU A 84 5.78 0.99 -1.68
CA GLU A 84 6.79 -0.05 -1.45
C GLU A 84 6.21 -1.40 -1.88
N ARG A 85 6.88 -2.08 -2.81
CA ARG A 85 6.47 -3.40 -3.28
C ARG A 85 6.70 -4.42 -2.16
N ASP A 86 5.62 -5.04 -1.71
CA ASP A 86 5.66 -6.20 -0.81
C ASP A 86 6.18 -7.46 -1.53
N ASP A 87 6.24 -7.42 -2.86
CA ASP A 87 6.70 -8.46 -3.75
C ASP A 87 8.12 -8.21 -4.29
N THR A 88 8.95 -9.25 -4.29
CA THR A 88 10.29 -9.24 -4.90
C THR A 88 10.29 -10.00 -6.22
N ASP A 89 11.19 -9.67 -7.14
CA ASP A 89 11.34 -10.40 -8.41
C ASP A 89 11.58 -11.89 -8.21
N PHE A 90 12.28 -12.26 -7.13
CA PHE A 90 12.44 -13.66 -6.73
C PHE A 90 11.11 -14.33 -6.38
N MET A 91 10.27 -13.68 -5.56
CA MET A 91 8.94 -14.20 -5.23
C MET A 91 8.05 -14.30 -6.48
N ARG A 92 8.11 -13.31 -7.37
CA ARG A 92 7.37 -13.31 -8.64
C ARG A 92 7.72 -14.52 -9.49
N LYS A 93 9.01 -14.74 -9.71
CA LYS A 93 9.52 -15.86 -10.50
C LYS A 93 9.09 -17.19 -9.89
N LYS A 94 9.26 -17.34 -8.57
CA LYS A 94 8.86 -18.56 -7.85
C LYS A 94 7.38 -18.88 -8.00
N ILE A 95 6.50 -17.88 -7.89
CA ILE A 95 5.05 -18.06 -8.08
C ILE A 95 4.71 -18.47 -9.51
N ILE A 96 5.34 -17.82 -10.51
CA ILE A 96 5.12 -18.12 -11.93
C ILE A 96 5.50 -19.57 -12.22
N ASP A 97 6.65 -20.00 -11.71
CA ASP A 97 7.23 -21.31 -11.98
C ASP A 97 6.58 -22.43 -11.15
N MET A 98 5.86 -22.10 -10.07
CA MET A 98 5.32 -23.11 -9.15
C MET A 98 4.24 -24.00 -9.81
N PRO A 99 4.40 -25.33 -9.80
CA PRO A 99 3.39 -26.25 -10.29
C PRO A 99 2.23 -26.39 -9.29
N TYR A 100 1.06 -26.76 -9.79
CA TYR A 100 -0.12 -26.97 -8.93
C TYR A 100 0.09 -28.06 -7.88
N THR A 101 0.91 -29.07 -8.16
CA THR A 101 1.23 -30.15 -7.22
C THR A 101 1.89 -29.63 -5.95
N GLU A 102 2.87 -28.73 -6.07
CA GLU A 102 3.51 -28.06 -4.93
C GLU A 102 2.56 -27.09 -4.23
N TRP A 103 1.76 -26.36 -5.01
CA TRP A 103 0.74 -25.46 -4.46
C TRP A 103 -0.32 -26.18 -3.62
N LYS A 104 -0.73 -27.37 -4.08
CA LYS A 104 -1.68 -28.24 -3.38
C LYS A 104 -1.09 -28.82 -2.10
N LYS A 105 0.20 -29.17 -2.09
CA LYS A 105 0.92 -29.61 -0.87
C LYS A 105 0.93 -28.52 0.20
N MET A 106 0.94 -27.25 -0.20
CA MET A 106 0.77 -26.12 0.72
C MET A 106 -0.67 -25.93 1.22
N GLY A 107 -1.62 -26.77 0.81
CA GLY A 107 -3.02 -26.72 1.28
C GLY A 107 -3.88 -25.67 0.57
N PHE A 108 -3.44 -25.17 -0.59
CA PHE A 108 -4.18 -24.15 -1.34
C PHE A 108 -4.87 -24.68 -2.60
N SER A 109 -5.97 -24.02 -2.98
CA SER A 109 -6.77 -24.39 -4.14
C SER A 109 -6.10 -24.00 -5.48
N LYS A 110 -6.54 -24.64 -6.57
CA LYS A 110 -6.13 -24.30 -7.94
C LYS A 110 -6.54 -22.87 -8.33
N GLY A 111 -7.70 -22.41 -7.86
CA GLY A 111 -8.20 -21.05 -8.12
C GLY A 111 -7.30 -19.98 -7.49
N THR A 112 -6.83 -20.23 -6.27
CA THR A 112 -5.87 -19.34 -5.59
C THR A 112 -4.56 -19.22 -6.36
N LEU A 113 -4.02 -20.34 -6.88
CA LEU A 113 -2.81 -20.32 -7.71
C LEU A 113 -3.02 -19.51 -8.99
N HIS A 114 -4.12 -19.74 -9.69
CA HIS A 114 -4.43 -19.04 -10.93
C HIS A 114 -4.50 -17.52 -10.72
N TYR A 115 -5.25 -17.08 -9.70
CA TYR A 115 -5.41 -15.68 -9.37
C TYR A 115 -4.06 -14.99 -9.04
N ILE A 116 -3.21 -15.66 -8.26
CA ILE A 116 -1.91 -15.10 -7.89
C ILE A 116 -1.00 -15.06 -9.12
N LYS A 117 -0.92 -16.11 -9.94
CA LYS A 117 -0.13 -16.08 -11.18
C LYS A 117 -0.58 -14.96 -12.12
N GLN A 118 -1.89 -14.71 -12.22
CA GLN A 118 -2.43 -13.62 -13.03
C GLN A 118 -1.99 -12.25 -12.49
N SER A 119 -2.06 -12.05 -11.17
CA SER A 119 -1.59 -10.83 -10.51
C SER A 119 -0.07 -10.62 -10.69
N THR A 120 0.71 -11.70 -10.60
CA THR A 120 2.18 -11.68 -10.74
C THR A 120 2.66 -11.39 -12.16
N LYS A 121 1.88 -11.79 -13.19
CA LYS A 121 2.18 -11.48 -14.59
C LYS A 121 2.05 -9.98 -14.91
N SER A 122 1.28 -9.23 -14.11
CA SER A 122 1.22 -7.79 -14.23
C SER A 122 2.44 -7.16 -13.54
N ASP A 123 3.01 -6.09 -14.11
CA ASP A 123 4.08 -5.32 -13.44
C ASP A 123 3.55 -4.41 -12.32
N LYS A 124 2.30 -4.62 -11.89
CA LYS A 124 1.75 -3.92 -10.74
C LYS A 124 2.16 -4.63 -9.45
N PRO A 125 2.49 -3.89 -8.37
CA PRO A 125 2.68 -4.49 -7.05
C PRO A 125 1.48 -5.37 -6.67
N PHE A 126 1.72 -6.49 -6.02
CA PHE A 126 0.65 -7.33 -5.47
C PHE A 126 1.02 -7.83 -4.09
N THR A 127 0.00 -8.00 -3.26
CA THR A 127 0.14 -8.51 -1.90
C THR A 127 -0.35 -9.96 -1.85
N LEU A 128 0.41 -10.83 -1.20
CA LEU A 128 -0.01 -12.20 -0.89
C LEU A 128 -0.81 -12.21 0.41
N ASN A 129 -1.85 -13.05 0.48
CA ASN A 129 -2.52 -13.36 1.74
C ASN A 129 -1.50 -13.88 2.77
N LYS A 130 -1.65 -13.51 4.04
CA LYS A 130 -0.78 -13.93 5.16
C LYS A 130 -0.47 -15.42 5.15
N HIS A 131 -1.47 -16.28 4.99
CA HIS A 131 -1.26 -17.74 4.98
C HIS A 131 -0.36 -18.19 3.81
N VAL A 132 -0.53 -17.57 2.64
CA VAL A 132 0.31 -17.84 1.46
C VAL A 132 1.72 -17.30 1.70
N LYS A 133 1.86 -16.10 2.26
CA LYS A 133 3.14 -15.46 2.60
C LYS A 133 3.91 -16.30 3.61
N GLU A 134 3.26 -16.82 4.65
CA GLU A 134 3.86 -17.69 5.67
C GLU A 134 4.36 -19.02 5.08
N ARG A 135 3.54 -19.71 4.28
CA ARG A 135 3.95 -20.98 3.66
C ARG A 135 5.03 -20.80 2.60
N MET A 136 5.01 -19.67 1.88
CA MET A 136 6.06 -19.31 0.94
C MET A 136 7.39 -18.99 1.63
N LYS A 137 7.36 -18.34 2.80
CA LYS A 137 8.56 -18.08 3.61
C LYS A 137 9.26 -19.37 4.07
N LEU A 138 8.52 -20.45 4.30
CA LEU A 138 9.10 -21.76 4.65
C LEU A 138 9.84 -22.44 3.49
N LEU A 139 9.77 -21.88 2.28
CA LEU A 139 10.45 -22.38 1.08
C LEU A 139 11.66 -21.53 0.68
N ILE A 140 11.93 -20.43 1.38
CA ILE A 140 13.07 -19.51 1.17
C ILE A 140 14.05 -19.74 2.31
#